data_AF-A0A9X0AIP6-F1
#
_entry.id   AF-A0A9X0AIP6-F1
#
_cell.length_a   1.000
_cell.length_b   1.000
_cell.length_c   1.000
_cell.angle_alpha   90.00
_cell.angle_beta   90.00
_cell.angle_gamma   90.00
#
_symmetry.space_group_name_H-M   'P 1'
#
loop_
_entity.id
_entity.type
_entity.pdbx_description
1 polymer ?
#
loop_
_entity_poly.entity_id
_entity_poly.type
_entity_poly.pdbx_seq_one_letter_code
_entity_poly.pdbx_strand_id
1 'polypeptide(L)' 'MAPIHCTAIVTPAPGKEARLREILTDLGNNVEKHEKGVRKYHIFEQYDGQDGNVFVVQELCMFTCLSHYQRARAEWNV' A
#
# COMPACT_ATOMS: atom_id res chain seq x y z
N MET A 1 20.68 -9.96 7.18
CA MET A 1 19.34 -9.78 7.80
C MET A 1 18.28 -10.15 6.78
N ALA A 2 17.18 -10.76 7.21
CA ALA A 2 16.13 -11.24 6.32
C ALA A 2 15.17 -10.09 5.89
N PRO A 3 14.71 -10.07 4.64
CA PRO A 3 13.74 -9.09 4.16
C PRO A 3 12.34 -9.33 4.76
N ILE A 4 11.57 -8.26 4.91
CA ILE A 4 10.17 -8.30 5.35
C ILE A 4 9.28 -8.14 4.12
N HIS A 5 8.33 -9.05 3.95
CA HIS A 5 7.29 -8.99 2.93
C HIS A 5 5.96 -8.63 3.59
N CYS A 6 5.38 -7.49 3.21
CA CYS A 6 4.08 -7.06 3.67
C CYS A 6 3.08 -7.15 2.52
N THR A 7 1.90 -7.70 2.81
CA THR A 7 0.76 -7.69 1.89
C THR A 7 -0.43 -7.07 2.61
N ALA A 8 -0.99 -6.02 2.03
CA ALA A 8 -2.26 -5.45 2.46
C ALA A 8 -3.31 -5.69 1.37
N ILE A 9 -4.50 -6.11 1.78
CA ILE A 9 -5.67 -6.25 0.91
C ILE A 9 -6.66 -5.20 1.39
N VAL A 10 -7.03 -4.29 0.49
CA VAL A 10 -7.89 -3.16 0.80
C VAL A 10 -9.16 -3.30 -0.03
N THR A 11 -10.28 -3.49 0.66
CA THR A 11 -11.61 -3.45 0.05
C THR A 11 -12.08 -1.99 0.01
N PRO A 12 -12.30 -1.41 -1.17
CA PRO A 12 -12.86 -0.07 -1.28
C PRO A 12 -14.29 -0.04 -0.72
N ALA A 13 -14.65 1.08 -0.09
CA ALA A 13 -16.06 1.36 0.15
C ALA A 13 -16.78 1.58 -1.20
N PRO A 14 -18.07 1.23 -1.31
CA PRO A 14 -18.81 1.37 -2.57
C PRO A 14 -18.72 2.78 -3.17
N GLY A 15 -18.34 2.89 -4.44
CA GLY A 15 -18.22 4.16 -5.16
C GLY A 15 -16.95 4.96 -4.83
N LYS A 16 -16.01 4.40 -4.05
CA LYS A 16 -14.72 5.03 -3.70
C LYS A 16 -13.53 4.40 -4.43
N GLU A 17 -13.76 3.48 -5.35
CA GLU A 17 -12.73 2.71 -6.05
C GLU A 17 -11.75 3.61 -6.79
N ALA A 18 -12.26 4.58 -7.57
CA ALA A 18 -11.44 5.52 -8.32
C ALA A 18 -10.58 6.38 -7.38
N ARG A 19 -11.17 6.89 -6.29
CA ARG A 19 -10.45 7.72 -5.33
C ARG A 19 -9.40 6.94 -4.55
N LEU A 20 -9.71 5.70 -4.17
CA LEU A 20 -8.76 4.82 -3.50
C LEU A 20 -7.58 4.49 -4.43
N ARG A 21 -7.84 4.23 -5.72
CA ARG A 21 -6.80 4.00 -6.72
C ARG A 21 -5.85 5.19 -6.83
N GLU A 22 -6.37 6.42 -6.89
CA GLU A 22 -5.56 7.64 -6.90
C GLU A 22 -4.67 7.73 -5.66
N ILE A 23 -5.26 7.58 -4.45
CA ILE A 23 -4.54 7.67 -3.18
C ILE A 23 -3.41 6.63 -3.10
N LEU A 24 -3.70 5.38 -3.48
CA LEU A 24 -2.71 4.31 -3.48
C LEU A 24 -1.59 4.59 -4.50
N THR A 25 -1.94 5.10 -5.68
CA THR A 25 -0.95 5.48 -6.71
C THR A 25 -0.03 6.59 -6.21
N ASP A 26 -0.59 7.63 -5.60
CA ASP A 26 0.17 8.73 -5.02
C ASP A 26 1.08 8.25 -3.88
N LEU A 27 0.58 7.33 -3.04
CA LEU A 27 1.36 6.70 -1.99
C LEU A 27 2.54 5.90 -2.57
N GLY A 28 2.30 5.06 -3.59
CA GLY A 28 3.36 4.30 -4.26
C GLY A 28 4.43 5.20 -4.86
N ASN A 29 4.03 6.28 -5.54
CA ASN A 29 4.95 7.29 -6.08
C ASN A 29 5.75 7.99 -4.97
N ASN A 30 5.14 8.24 -3.81
CA ASN A 30 5.80 8.88 -2.68
C ASN A 30 6.84 7.94 -2.05
N VAL A 31 6.48 6.67 -1.84
CA VAL A 31 7.37 5.62 -1.33
C VAL A 31 8.58 5.44 -2.25
N GLU A 32 8.35 5.31 -3.56
CA GLU A 32 9.44 5.14 -4.53
C GLU A 32 10.44 6.32 -4.51
N LYS A 33 9.94 7.55 -4.38
CA LYS A 33 10.78 8.75 -4.40
C LYS A 33 11.56 8.97 -3.11
N HIS A 34 10.97 8.65 -1.96
CA HIS A 34 11.49 9.11 -0.67
C HIS A 34 12.00 7.97 0.23
N GLU A 35 11.61 6.72 -0.02
CA GLU A 35 11.89 5.62 0.89
C GLU A 35 12.91 4.63 0.33
N LYS A 36 14.19 4.99 0.48
CA LYS A 36 15.34 4.17 0.03
C LYS A 36 15.43 2.78 0.69
N GLY A 37 14.66 2.54 1.76
CA GLY A 37 14.59 1.26 2.47
C GLY A 37 13.59 0.26 1.87
N VAL A 38 12.69 0.74 1.01
CA VAL A 38 11.71 -0.08 0.29
C VAL A 38 12.33 -0.55 -1.01
N ARG A 39 12.38 -1.87 -1.19
CA ARG A 39 12.94 -2.52 -2.38
C ARG A 39 11.88 -2.80 -3.44
N LYS A 40 10.63 -2.94 -3.04
CA LYS A 40 9.49 -3.17 -3.93
C LYS A 40 8.24 -2.59 -3.30
N TYR A 41 7.44 -1.87 -4.09
CA TYR A 41 6.12 -1.39 -3.71
C TYR A 41 5.19 -1.52 -4.92
N HIS A 42 4.36 -2.57 -4.95
CA HIS A 42 3.47 -2.88 -6.06
C HIS A 42 2.03 -2.78 -5.62
N ILE A 43 1.20 -2.18 -6.46
CA ILE A 43 -0.23 -2.07 -6.26
C ILE A 43 -0.91 -2.67 -7.49
N PHE A 44 -1.85 -3.59 -7.28
CA PHE A 44 -2.67 -4.12 -8.36
C PHE A 44 -4.09 -4.33 -7.89
N GLU A 45 -5.03 -4.18 -8.83
CA GLU A 45 -6.44 -4.41 -8.60
C GLU A 45 -6.76 -5.87 -8.94
N GLN A 46 -7.37 -6.56 -7.99
CA GLN A 46 -7.86 -7.91 -8.17
C GLN A 46 -9.38 -7.85 -8.31
N TYR A 47 -9.85 -8.41 -9.42
CA TYR A 47 -11.27 -8.52 -9.74
C TYR A 47 -11.74 -9.88 -9.24
N ASP A 48 -12.38 -9.92 -8.08
CA ASP A 48 -13.05 -11.11 -7.57
C ASP A 48 -14.54 -10.97 -7.88
N GLY A 49 -15.02 -11.73 -8.86
CA GLY A 49 -16.32 -11.52 -9.50
C GLY A 49 -17.55 -11.67 -8.59
N GLN A 50 -17.38 -11.96 -7.30
CA GLN A 50 -18.47 -12.11 -6.33
C GLN A 50 -18.70 -10.87 -5.43
N ASP A 51 -17.64 -10.19 -4.97
CA ASP A 51 -17.74 -9.13 -3.94
C ASP A 51 -17.15 -7.77 -4.37
N GLY A 52 -16.80 -7.63 -5.66
CA GLY A 52 -16.24 -6.41 -6.22
C GLY A 52 -14.71 -6.38 -6.18
N ASN A 53 -14.14 -5.27 -6.64
CA ASN A 53 -12.69 -5.16 -6.81
C ASN A 53 -12.01 -4.92 -5.46
N VAL A 54 -10.88 -5.59 -5.23
CA VAL A 54 -9.98 -5.31 -4.10
C VAL A 54 -8.65 -4.79 -4.61
N PHE A 55 -8.00 -3.94 -3.83
CA PHE A 55 -6.64 -3.49 -4.11
C PHE A 55 -5.66 -4.29 -3.28
N VAL A 56 -4.67 -4.89 -3.92
CA VAL A 56 -3.58 -5.60 -3.25
C VAL A 56 -2.33 -4.74 -3.31
N VAL A 57 -1.78 -4.43 -2.14
CA VAL A 57 -0.53 -3.71 -1.97
C VAL A 57 0.53 -4.67 -1.46
N GLN A 58 1.63 -4.81 -2.20
CA GLN A 58 2.77 -5.64 -1.83
C GLN A 58 4.00 -4.77 -1.63
N GLU A 59 4.61 -4.91 -0.46
CA GLU A 59 5.83 -4.20 -0.09
C GLU A 59 6.93 -5.20 0.29
N LEU A 60 8.15 -4.93 -0.18
CA LEU A 60 9.37 -5.60 0.24
C LEU A 60 10.32 -4.58 0.85
N CYS A 61 10.68 -4.74 2.11
CA CYS A 61 11.54 -3.79 2.82
C CYS A 61 12.61 -4.48 3.69
N MET A 62 13.66 -3.74 4.01
CA MET A 62 14.61 -4.13 5.07
C MET A 62 14.21 -3.48 6.40
N PHE A 63 14.57 -4.12 7.52
CA PHE A 63 14.12 -3.90 8.91
C PHE A 63 13.96 -2.44 9.42
N THR A 64 14.48 -1.43 8.73
CA THR A 64 14.30 0.00 9.02
C THR A 64 12.86 0.51 8.81
N CYS A 65 11.93 -0.32 8.31
CA CYS A 65 10.58 0.08 7.91
C CYS A 65 9.54 0.20 9.05
N LEU A 66 9.89 -0.13 10.31
CA LEU A 66 8.96 0.09 11.44
C LEU A 66 8.51 1.57 11.54
N SER A 67 9.36 2.49 11.07
CA SER A 67 9.06 3.91 10.95
C SER A 67 8.06 4.25 9.83
N HIS A 68 8.06 3.52 8.71
CA HIS A 68 7.07 3.67 7.63
C HIS A 68 5.66 3.38 8.13
N TYR A 69 5.47 2.23 8.80
CA TYR A 69 4.17 1.84 9.36
C TYR A 69 3.70 2.78 10.48
N GLN A 70 4.62 3.25 11.34
CA GLN A 70 4.30 4.25 12.37
C GLN A 70 3.93 5.61 11.76
N ARG A 71 4.58 6.01 10.66
CA ARG A 71 4.33 7.27 9.97
C ARG A 71 3.03 7.24 9.16
N ALA A 72 2.76 6.17 8.41
CA ALA A 72 1.48 5.96 7.75
C ALA A 72 0.34 5.94 8.79
N ARG A 73 0.52 5.26 9.93
CA ARG A 73 -0.48 5.32 11.02
C ARG A 73 -0.69 6.73 11.58
N ALA A 74 0.35 7.57 11.64
CA ALA A 74 0.23 8.96 12.11
C ALA A 74 -0.46 9.87 11.07
N GLU A 75 -0.20 9.66 9.78
CA GLU A 75 -0.79 10.44 8.68
C GLU A 75 -2.27 10.07 8.41
N TRP A 76 -2.69 8.86 8.78
CA TRP A 76 -4.06 8.34 8.55
C TRP A 76 -4.99 8.45 9.76
N ASN A 77 -4.56 9.10 10.84
CA ASN A 77 -5.35 9.27 12.07
C ASN A 77 -6.27 10.52 12.01
N VAL A 78 -6.98 10.67 10.90
CA VAL A 78 -8.08 11.65 10.71
C VAL A 78 -9.41 10.94 10.87
#